data_AF-A0A7S2BR22-F1
#
_entry.id   AF-A0A7S2BR22-F1
#
_cell.length_a   1.000
_cell.length_b   1.000
_cell.length_c   1.000
_cell.angle_alpha   90.00
_cell.angle_beta   90.00
_cell.angle_gamma   90.00
#
_symmetry.space_group_name_H-M   'P 1'
#
loop_
_entity.id
_entity.type
_entity.pdbx_description
1 polymer ?
#
loop_
_entity_poly.entity_id
_entity_poly.type
_entity_poly.pdbx_seq_one_letter_code
_entity_poly.pdbx_strand_id
1 'polypeptide(L)'
;WVQTSFEEVSKKILKAQKALLGGKKTAKKICMDSEINVRVTGPNHMDIIVNDLPGLIHTGPGMHETRALIEKYVQRERTLILLVSEAQRDEETVAAIELAKQVDPESKRTMRVH
;
A
#
# COMPACT_ATOMS: atom_id res chain seq x y z
N TRP A 1 12.11 -12.88 -22.86
CA TRP A 1 11.54 -12.95 -21.50
C TRP A 1 12.69 -13.15 -20.53
N VAL A 2 12.89 -12.23 -19.58
CA VAL A 2 13.96 -12.36 -18.58
C VAL A 2 13.34 -12.99 -17.35
N GLN A 3 13.63 -14.27 -17.12
CA GLN A 3 13.31 -14.90 -15.85
C GLN A 3 14.15 -14.20 -14.77
N THR A 4 13.49 -13.40 -13.95
CA THR A 4 14.13 -12.60 -12.89
C THR A 4 13.70 -13.16 -11.55
N SER A 5 14.63 -13.32 -10.60
CA SER A 5 14.29 -13.83 -9.27
C SER A 5 13.53 -12.78 -8.44
N PHE A 6 12.76 -13.22 -7.45
CA PHE A 6 12.04 -12.31 -6.55
C PHE A 6 12.98 -11.37 -5.79
N GLU A 7 14.18 -11.83 -5.43
CA GLU A 7 15.20 -11.02 -4.77
C GLU A 7 15.67 -9.86 -5.65
N GLU A 8 15.83 -10.08 -6.95
CA GLU A 8 16.24 -9.03 -7.87
C GLU A 8 15.11 -8.02 -8.12
N VAL A 9 13.86 -8.49 -8.21
CA VAL A 9 12.67 -7.61 -8.27
C VAL A 9 12.60 -6.73 -7.03
N SER A 10 12.72 -7.32 -5.83
CA SER A 10 12.73 -6.58 -4.56
C SER A 10 13.83 -5.51 -4.50
N LYS A 11 15.06 -5.85 -4.93
CA LYS A 11 16.16 -4.88 -5.02
C LYS A 11 15.84 -3.71 -5.96
N LYS A 12 15.22 -3.98 -7.12
CA LYS A 12 14.82 -2.94 -8.09
C LYS A 12 13.72 -2.03 -7.53
N ILE A 13 12.71 -2.59 -6.85
CA ILE A 13 11.67 -1.82 -6.17
C ILE A 13 12.29 -0.89 -5.13
N LEU A 14 13.15 -1.41 -4.25
CA LEU A 14 13.81 -0.61 -3.21
C LEU A 14 14.66 0.52 -3.80
N LYS A 15 15.38 0.26 -4.90
CA LYS A 15 16.16 1.27 -5.62
C LYS A 15 15.24 2.37 -6.19
N ALA A 16 14.10 2.00 -6.79
CA ALA A 16 13.12 2.94 -7.32
C ALA A 16 12.48 3.79 -6.21
N GLN A 17 12.05 3.18 -5.11
CA GLN A 17 11.52 3.90 -3.94
C GLN A 17 12.51 4.96 -3.42
N LYS A 18 13.78 4.58 -3.25
CA LYS A 18 14.84 5.52 -2.81
C LYS A 18 15.08 6.66 -3.80
N ALA A 19 14.98 6.39 -5.09
CA ALA A 19 15.13 7.42 -6.12
C ALA A 19 13.96 8.41 -6.10
N LEU A 20 12.73 7.91 -5.95
CA LEU A 20 11.50 8.72 -5.91
C LEU A 20 11.45 9.63 -4.67
N LEU A 21 11.72 9.08 -3.48
CA LEU A 21 11.65 9.81 -2.20
C LEU A 21 12.74 10.90 -2.04
N GLY A 22 13.66 11.02 -3.00
CA GLY A 22 14.73 12.01 -3.01
C GLY A 22 15.92 11.56 -2.18
N GLY A 23 17.05 11.27 -2.84
CA GLY A 23 18.31 11.02 -2.14
C GLY A 23 18.90 12.30 -1.53
N LYS A 24 19.30 12.24 -0.25
CA LYS A 24 20.16 13.14 0.57
C LYS A 24 20.11 14.69 0.44
N LYS A 25 19.51 15.32 -0.59
CA LYS A 25 19.66 16.76 -0.90
C LYS A 25 18.37 17.58 -0.90
N THR A 26 17.21 16.95 -0.78
CA THR A 26 15.90 17.63 -0.68
C THR A 26 15.21 17.19 0.62
N ALA A 27 14.30 18.02 1.15
CA ALA A 27 13.50 17.67 2.33
C ALA A 27 12.96 16.23 2.18
N LYS A 28 13.29 15.37 3.15
CA LYS A 28 13.02 13.93 3.11
C LYS A 28 11.51 13.71 3.00
N LYS A 29 11.02 13.40 1.80
CA LYS A 29 9.62 13.03 1.60
C LYS A 29 9.40 11.65 2.20
N ILE A 30 8.28 11.48 2.89
CA ILE A 30 7.93 10.23 3.59
C ILE A 30 6.99 9.38 2.73
N CYS A 31 6.04 10.03 2.04
CA CYS A 31 5.12 9.40 1.12
C CYS A 31 5.01 10.23 -0.17
N MET A 32 4.72 9.57 -1.29
CA MET A 32 4.51 10.17 -2.61
C MET A 32 3.39 9.42 -3.33
N ASP A 33 2.72 10.09 -4.25
CA ASP A 33 1.61 9.55 -5.05
C ASP A 33 2.06 8.76 -6.31
N SER A 34 3.38 8.71 -6.54
CA SER A 34 3.99 8.04 -7.69
C SER A 34 3.98 6.52 -7.53
N GLU A 35 3.55 5.82 -8.57
CA GLU A 35 3.39 4.36 -8.56
C GLU A 35 4.64 3.63 -9.07
N ILE A 36 4.99 2.51 -8.44
CA ILE A 36 5.95 1.55 -8.97
C ILE A 36 5.15 0.35 -9.50
N ASN A 37 5.04 0.25 -10.81
CA ASN A 37 4.30 -0.83 -11.46
C ASN A 37 5.20 -2.05 -11.70
N VAL A 38 4.84 -3.17 -11.09
CA VAL A 38 5.52 -4.46 -11.25
C VAL A 38 4.56 -5.42 -11.93
N ARG A 39 4.98 -6.00 -13.07
CA ARG A 39 4.19 -6.98 -13.82
C ARG A 39 4.86 -8.34 -13.73
N VAL A 40 4.13 -9.32 -13.20
CA VAL A 40 4.52 -10.73 -13.16
C VAL A 40 3.60 -11.50 -14.10
N THR A 41 4.18 -12.34 -14.96
CA THR A 41 3.43 -13.11 -15.97
C THR A 41 3.94 -14.54 -15.98
N GLY A 42 3.03 -15.51 -16.14
CA GLY A 42 3.38 -16.93 -16.19
C GLY A 42 2.14 -17.81 -16.26
N PRO A 43 2.29 -19.07 -16.68
CA PRO A 43 1.15 -19.96 -16.95
C PRO A 43 0.32 -20.33 -15.71
N ASN A 44 0.86 -20.15 -14.50
CA ASN A 44 0.25 -20.56 -13.25
C ASN A 44 -0.23 -19.36 -12.39
N HIS A 45 -0.36 -18.17 -12.98
CA HIS A 45 -0.78 -16.97 -12.27
C HIS A 45 -2.19 -16.54 -12.69
N MET A 46 -2.97 -16.04 -11.74
CA MET A 46 -4.26 -15.42 -12.02
C MET A 46 -4.06 -13.96 -12.42
N ASP A 47 -4.95 -13.45 -13.27
CA ASP A 47 -5.00 -12.03 -13.62
C ASP A 47 -5.57 -11.21 -12.44
N ILE A 48 -4.68 -10.79 -11.55
CA ILE A 48 -5.01 -9.97 -10.38
C ILE A 48 -4.08 -8.76 -10.26
N ILE A 49 -4.61 -7.65 -9.76
CA ILE A 49 -3.84 -6.45 -9.40
C ILE A 49 -3.80 -6.37 -7.87
N VAL A 50 -2.60 -6.31 -7.32
CA VAL A 50 -2.37 -6.06 -5.88
C VAL A 50 -1.73 -4.69 -5.75
N ASN A 51 -2.39 -3.79 -5.03
CA ASN A 51 -1.84 -2.48 -4.70
C ASN A 51 -1.22 -2.57 -3.30
N ASP A 52 0.11 -2.50 -3.23
CA ASP A 52 0.84 -2.38 -1.97
C ASP A 52 0.87 -0.90 -1.55
N LEU A 53 0.30 -0.60 -0.38
CA LEU A 53 0.11 0.76 0.13
C LEU A 53 0.92 0.95 1.42
N PRO A 54 1.41 2.16 1.70
CA PRO A 54 2.10 2.44 2.96
C PRO A 54 1.17 2.18 4.16
N GLY A 55 1.76 1.71 5.27
CA GLY A 55 1.05 1.57 6.53
C GLY A 55 0.56 2.91 7.07
N LEU A 56 -0.57 2.91 7.77
CA LEU A 56 -1.14 4.11 8.34
C LEU A 56 -0.17 4.76 9.34
N ILE A 57 0.02 6.07 9.20
CA ILE A 57 0.83 6.87 10.11
C ILE A 57 -0.14 7.66 10.98
N HIS A 58 -0.22 7.35 12.27
CA HIS A 58 -1.15 8.01 13.18
C HIS A 58 -0.76 9.46 13.48
N THR A 59 0.53 9.73 13.69
CA THR A 59 1.06 11.07 14.00
C THR A 59 2.40 11.31 13.31
N GLY A 60 2.71 12.59 13.09
CA GLY A 60 3.99 13.03 12.54
C GLY A 60 3.98 13.28 11.04
N PRO A 61 5.17 13.52 10.45
CA PRO A 61 5.28 13.91 9.05
C PRO A 61 4.88 12.73 8.13
N GLY A 62 4.21 13.02 7.01
CA GLY A 62 3.73 12.00 6.06
C GLY A 62 2.34 11.44 6.37
N MET A 63 1.73 11.80 7.51
CA MET A 63 0.39 11.30 7.89
C MET A 63 -0.69 11.66 6.87
N HIS A 64 -0.73 12.92 6.42
CA HIS A 64 -1.73 13.37 5.46
C HIS A 64 -1.51 12.75 4.08
N GLU A 65 -0.26 12.67 3.62
CA GLU A 65 0.10 12.12 2.32
C GLU A 65 -0.19 10.63 2.24
N THR A 66 0.15 9.88 3.29
CA THR A 66 -0.15 8.45 3.41
C THR A 66 -1.66 8.21 3.41
N ARG A 67 -2.42 8.98 4.21
CA ARG A 67 -3.88 8.84 4.28
C ARG A 67 -4.54 9.13 2.93
N ALA A 68 -4.16 10.23 2.28
CA ALA A 68 -4.68 10.61 0.97
C ALA A 68 -4.37 9.54 -0.09
N LEU A 69 -3.17 8.94 -0.04
CA LEU A 69 -2.80 7.87 -0.94
C LEU A 69 -3.68 6.63 -0.72
N ILE A 70 -3.89 6.21 0.52
CA ILE A 70 -4.74 5.05 0.81
C ILE A 70 -6.17 5.31 0.34
N GLU A 71 -6.75 6.45 0.69
CA GLU A 71 -8.10 6.87 0.30
C GLU A 71 -8.30 6.80 -1.23
N LYS A 72 -7.32 7.28 -2.02
CA LYS A 72 -7.35 7.22 -3.48
C LYS A 72 -7.58 5.80 -4.02
N TYR A 73 -7.03 4.76 -3.38
CA TYR A 73 -7.22 3.37 -3.84
C TYR A 73 -8.46 2.73 -3.25
N VAL A 74 -8.75 2.93 -1.95
CA VAL A 74 -9.87 2.26 -1.29
C VAL A 74 -11.24 2.81 -1.68
N GLN A 75 -11.32 4.06 -2.18
CA GLN A 75 -12.55 4.66 -2.69
C GLN A 75 -13.11 3.97 -3.95
N ARG A 76 -12.29 3.21 -4.68
CA ARG A 76 -12.73 2.51 -5.89
C ARG A 76 -13.65 1.34 -5.52
N GLU A 77 -14.88 1.31 -6.01
CA GLU A 77 -15.86 0.26 -5.69
C GLU A 77 -15.36 -1.15 -6.00
N ARG A 78 -14.63 -1.31 -7.12
CA ARG A 78 -13.99 -2.56 -7.54
C ARG A 78 -12.62 -2.76 -6.88
N THR A 79 -12.58 -2.65 -5.55
CA THR A 79 -11.36 -2.90 -4.77
C THR A 79 -11.74 -3.65 -3.49
N LEU A 80 -11.14 -4.81 -3.30
CA LEU A 80 -11.19 -5.55 -2.04
C LEU A 80 -10.22 -4.90 -1.06
N ILE A 81 -10.71 -4.48 0.10
CA ILE A 81 -9.94 -3.87 1.17
C ILE A 81 -9.48 -4.97 2.13
N LEU A 82 -8.17 -5.18 2.23
CA LEU A 82 -7.56 -6.15 3.11
C LEU A 82 -6.91 -5.42 4.29
N LEU A 83 -7.56 -5.46 5.45
CA LEU A 83 -7.05 -4.88 6.68
C LEU A 83 -6.12 -5.89 7.35
N VAL A 84 -4.82 -5.63 7.29
CA VAL A 84 -3.77 -6.45 7.90
C VAL A 84 -3.28 -5.75 9.15
N SER A 85 -3.43 -6.40 10.31
CA SER A 85 -3.03 -5.84 11.61
C SER A 85 -2.25 -6.86 12.42
N GLU A 86 -1.20 -6.42 13.10
CA GLU A 86 -0.59 -7.21 14.18
C GLU A 86 -1.57 -7.31 15.35
N ALA A 87 -1.72 -8.49 15.94
CA ALA A 87 -2.67 -8.74 17.02
C ALA A 87 -2.50 -7.86 18.28
N GLN A 88 -1.37 -7.16 18.43
CA GLN A 88 -1.02 -6.36 19.60
C GLN A 88 -1.20 -4.84 19.41
N ARG A 89 -1.54 -4.37 18.21
CA ARG A 89 -1.61 -2.93 17.89
C ARG A 89 -3.06 -2.48 17.67
N ASP A 90 -3.73 -2.18 18.77
CA ASP A 90 -5.17 -1.82 18.75
C ASP A 90 -5.45 -0.49 18.04
N GLU A 91 -4.59 0.53 18.20
CA GLU A 91 -4.85 1.88 17.68
C GLU A 91 -4.77 1.98 16.14
N GLU A 92 -3.72 1.41 15.54
CA GLU A 92 -3.57 1.36 14.06
C GLU A 92 -4.71 0.55 13.43
N THR A 93 -5.13 -0.52 14.11
CA THR A 93 -6.25 -1.37 13.70
C THR A 93 -7.56 -0.59 13.71
N VAL A 94 -7.84 0.18 14.78
CA VAL A 94 -9.05 1.03 14.86
C VAL A 94 -9.06 2.07 13.73
N ALA A 95 -7.96 2.77 13.49
CA ALA A 95 -7.89 3.79 12.44
C ALA A 95 -8.13 3.19 11.04
N ALA A 96 -7.58 2.01 10.77
CA ALA A 96 -7.78 1.30 9.51
C ALA A 96 -9.24 0.87 9.30
N ILE A 97 -9.89 0.40 10.38
CA ILE A 97 -11.32 0.03 10.37
C ILE A 97 -12.19 1.25 10.12
N GLU A 98 -11.92 2.36 10.78
CA GLU A 98 -12.68 3.61 10.59
C GLU A 98 -12.56 4.10 9.15
N LEU A 99 -11.35 4.07 8.58
CA LEU A 99 -11.12 4.45 7.19
C LEU A 99 -11.88 3.54 6.22
N ALA A 100 -11.86 2.22 6.44
CA ALA A 100 -12.59 1.27 5.62
C ALA A 100 -14.11 1.52 5.70
N LYS A 101 -14.65 1.76 6.91
CA LYS A 101 -16.08 2.04 7.12
C LYS A 101 -16.57 3.31 6.41
N GLN A 102 -15.69 4.29 6.17
CA GLN A 102 -16.06 5.50 5.41
C GLN A 102 -16.38 5.19 3.95
N VAL A 103 -15.77 4.14 3.37
CA VAL A 103 -15.90 3.78 1.95
C VAL A 103 -16.61 2.43 1.72
N ASP A 104 -16.83 1.65 2.78
CA ASP A 104 -17.54 0.38 2.78
C ASP A 104 -18.27 0.16 4.14
N PRO A 105 -19.33 0.93 4.44
CA PRO A 105 -20.02 0.89 5.74
C PRO A 105 -20.60 -0.49 6.07
N GLU A 106 -21.06 -1.22 5.05
CA GLU A 106 -21.65 -2.55 5.17
C GLU A 106 -20.59 -3.67 5.14
N SER A 107 -19.30 -3.32 5.02
CA SER A 107 -18.18 -4.26 4.96
C SER A 107 -18.32 -5.33 3.86
N LYS A 108 -18.96 -4.99 2.73
CA LYS A 108 -19.22 -5.92 1.62
C LYS A 108 -17.95 -6.30 0.86
N ARG A 109 -16.92 -5.45 0.93
CA ARG A 109 -15.64 -5.61 0.23
C ARG A 109 -14.45 -5.38 1.16
N THR A 110 -14.65 -5.53 2.48
CA THR A 110 -13.60 -5.37 3.48
C THR A 110 -13.39 -6.68 4.23
N MET A 111 -12.17 -7.18 4.23
CA MET A 111 -11.77 -8.39 4.97
C MET A 111 -10.66 -8.03 5.96
N ARG A 112 -10.72 -8.62 7.16
CA ARG A 112 -9.68 -8.50 8.17
C ARG A 112 -8.83 -9.76 8.20
N VAL A 113 -7.52 -9.57 8.28
CA VAL A 113 -6.53 -10.64 8.45
C VAL A 113 -5.73 -10.32 9.71
N HIS A 114 -5.75 -11.27 10.63
CA HIS A 114 -5.10 -11.24 11.94
C HIS A 114 -4.07 -12.37 12.01
#